data_AF-A0A3Q9EWK4-F1
#
_entry.id   AF-A0A3Q9EWK4-F1
#
_cell.length_a   1.000
_cell.length_b   1.000
_cell.length_c   1.000
_cell.angle_alpha   90.00
_cell.angle_beta   90.00
_cell.angle_gamma   90.00
#
_symmetry.space_group_name_H-M   'P 1'
#
loop_
_entity.id
_entity.type
_entity.pdbx_description
1 polymer ?
#
loop_
_entity_poly.entity_id
_entity_poly.type
_entity_poly.pdbx_seq_one_letter_code
_entity_poly.pdbx_strand_id
1 'polypeptide(L)'
;MSNIFSGGSHDLDLSNGATAVFIDVLMLAVSDLASEDWDFRFAALLTLQDQNVMGRGAVGFDLAEFDWGATERERARAKDFVLRATALAASGHRWSELGYHPPRVHDYLHRFTTMVESCTPPADSSAARGFPGPDEAAMASCVRHRVLSALPLWDGCFLCNRPHY
;
A
#
# COMPACT_ATOMS: atom_id res chain seq x y z
N MET A 1 14.54 -13.52 -6.57
CA MET A 1 14.31 -12.76 -5.31
C MET A 1 12.84 -12.49 -5.22
N SER A 2 12.27 -12.71 -4.04
CA SER A 2 10.86 -12.46 -3.73
C SER A 2 10.74 -11.39 -2.65
N ASN A 3 9.62 -10.69 -2.63
CA ASN A 3 9.25 -9.71 -1.63
C ASN A 3 8.17 -10.33 -0.73
N ILE A 4 8.31 -10.14 0.58
CA ILE A 4 7.44 -10.78 1.55
C ILE A 4 6.62 -9.70 2.27
N PHE A 5 5.31 -9.87 2.26
CA PHE A 5 4.38 -9.12 3.09
C PHE A 5 3.86 -10.08 4.17
N SER A 6 4.01 -9.71 5.44
CA SER A 6 3.72 -10.59 6.58
C SER A 6 2.54 -10.06 7.40
N GLY A 7 1.79 -10.97 8.02
CA GLY A 7 0.66 -10.61 8.87
C GLY A 7 0.18 -11.79 9.71
N GLY A 8 0.55 -11.79 10.99
CA GLY A 8 0.18 -12.86 11.92
C GLY A 8 0.80 -14.21 11.51
N SER A 9 -0.02 -15.21 11.19
CA SER A 9 0.41 -16.53 10.74
C SER A 9 0.42 -16.70 9.21
N HIS A 10 0.27 -15.60 8.46
CA HIS A 10 0.10 -15.62 7.02
C HIS A 10 1.10 -14.69 6.34
N ASP A 11 1.77 -15.23 5.33
CA ASP A 11 2.62 -14.44 4.43
C ASP A 11 2.02 -14.40 3.02
N LEU A 12 2.41 -13.35 2.30
CA LEU A 12 2.21 -13.13 0.88
C LEU A 12 3.59 -12.91 0.23
N ASP A 13 4.07 -13.96 -0.45
CA ASP A 13 5.33 -13.99 -1.18
C ASP A 13 5.06 -13.61 -2.65
N LEU A 14 5.67 -12.50 -3.11
CA LEU A 14 5.46 -11.96 -4.45
C LEU A 14 6.78 -11.73 -5.18
N SER A 15 6.85 -12.22 -6.43
CA SER A 15 7.91 -11.81 -7.35
C SER A 15 7.89 -10.28 -7.55
N ASN A 16 8.99 -9.71 -8.04
CA ASN A 16 9.07 -8.27 -8.33
C ASN A 16 7.94 -7.77 -9.24
N GLY A 17 7.63 -8.50 -10.32
CA GLY A 17 6.53 -8.13 -11.22
C GLY A 17 5.17 -8.22 -10.54
N ALA A 18 4.94 -9.24 -9.72
CA ALA A 18 3.71 -9.38 -8.95
C ALA A 18 3.57 -8.31 -7.87
N THR A 19 4.68 -7.91 -7.24
CA THR A 19 4.74 -6.82 -6.26
C THR A 19 4.39 -5.49 -6.90
N ALA A 20 4.98 -5.17 -8.06
CA ALA A 20 4.63 -3.97 -8.80
C ALA A 20 3.11 -3.91 -9.08
N VAL A 21 2.55 -4.98 -9.67
CA VAL A 21 1.11 -5.07 -9.97
C VAL A 21 0.24 -4.89 -8.72
N PHE A 22 0.61 -5.55 -7.61
CA PHE A 22 -0.10 -5.47 -6.33
C PHE A 22 -0.09 -4.05 -5.75
N ILE A 23 1.08 -3.39 -5.74
CA ILE A 23 1.23 -2.03 -5.24
C ILE A 23 0.53 -1.01 -6.14
N ASP A 24 0.61 -1.17 -7.47
CA ASP A 24 0.00 -0.26 -8.44
C ASP A 24 -1.52 -0.18 -8.24
N VAL A 25 -2.22 -1.32 -8.13
CA VAL A 25 -3.69 -1.33 -7.96
C VAL A 25 -4.11 -0.82 -6.59
N LEU A 26 -3.34 -1.10 -5.53
CA LEU A 26 -3.61 -0.59 -4.19
C LEU A 26 -3.39 0.92 -4.12
N MET A 27 -2.34 1.42 -4.76
CA MET A 27 -2.03 2.85 -4.76
C MET A 27 -3.13 3.67 -5.47
N LEU A 28 -3.74 3.14 -6.53
CA LEU A 28 -4.91 3.78 -7.16
C LEU A 28 -6.10 3.86 -6.20
N ALA A 29 -6.41 2.78 -5.47
CA ALA A 29 -7.51 2.76 -4.51
C ALA A 29 -7.26 3.66 -3.31
N VAL A 30 -6.05 3.60 -2.74
CA VAL A 30 -5.65 4.42 -1.58
C VAL A 30 -5.66 5.90 -1.94
N SER A 31 -5.18 6.28 -3.13
CA SER A 31 -5.16 7.69 -3.55
C SER A 31 -6.54 8.32 -3.61
N ASP A 32 -7.58 7.53 -3.92
CA ASP A 32 -8.95 8.03 -4.00
C ASP A 32 -9.70 7.98 -2.66
N LEU A 33 -9.31 7.09 -1.74
CA LEU A 33 -9.98 6.91 -0.45
C LEU A 33 -9.35 7.71 0.70
N ALA A 34 -8.07 8.05 0.62
CA ALA A 34 -7.34 8.68 1.70
C ALA A 34 -7.95 10.05 2.07
N SER A 35 -8.23 10.24 3.35
CA SER A 35 -8.86 11.47 3.84
C SER A 35 -8.39 11.91 5.23
N GLU A 36 -7.70 11.05 5.97
CA GLU A 36 -7.16 11.36 7.29
C GLU A 36 -5.65 11.08 7.33
N ASP A 37 -4.97 11.65 8.33
CA ASP A 37 -3.50 11.55 8.51
C ASP A 37 -2.98 10.11 8.42
N TRP A 38 -3.67 9.15 9.02
CA TRP A 38 -3.29 7.74 8.98
C TRP A 38 -3.30 7.17 7.56
N ASP A 39 -4.28 7.57 6.74
CA ASP A 39 -4.41 7.09 5.36
C ASP A 39 -3.24 7.55 4.50
N PHE A 40 -2.82 8.80 4.70
CA PHE A 40 -1.68 9.39 4.00
C PHE A 40 -0.34 8.76 4.42
N ARG A 41 -0.22 8.30 5.67
CA ARG A 41 0.92 7.51 6.14
C ARG A 41 0.94 6.11 5.52
N PHE A 42 -0.22 5.46 5.40
CA PHE A 42 -0.33 4.20 4.68
C PHE A 42 -0.01 4.36 3.18
N ALA A 43 -0.50 5.43 2.56
CA ALA A 43 -0.14 5.79 1.19
C ALA A 43 1.39 5.95 1.04
N ALA A 44 2.04 6.65 1.97
CA ALA A 44 3.49 6.77 1.98
C ALA A 44 4.18 5.40 2.08
N LEU A 45 3.70 4.49 2.93
CA LEU A 45 4.25 3.14 3.03
C LEU A 45 4.20 2.42 1.68
N LEU A 46 3.09 2.54 0.94
CA LEU A 46 2.95 1.95 -0.39
C LEU A 46 3.94 2.55 -1.40
N THR A 47 4.23 3.85 -1.32
CA THR A 47 5.25 4.46 -2.19
C THR A 47 6.65 3.91 -1.91
N LEU A 48 6.95 3.53 -0.67
CA LEU A 48 8.20 2.84 -0.30
C LEU A 48 8.27 1.39 -0.83
N GLN A 49 7.19 0.88 -1.43
CA GLN A 49 7.19 -0.42 -2.09
C GLN A 49 7.36 -0.30 -3.62
N ASP A 50 7.46 0.91 -4.16
CA ASP A 50 7.76 1.12 -5.58
C ASP A 50 9.22 0.72 -5.86
N GLN A 51 9.36 -0.47 -6.44
CA GLN A 51 10.67 -1.06 -6.76
C GLN A 51 11.44 -0.28 -7.83
N ASN A 52 10.81 0.61 -8.60
CA ASN A 52 11.52 1.49 -9.52
C ASN A 52 12.31 2.57 -8.76
N VAL A 53 11.88 2.89 -7.54
CA VAL A 53 12.51 3.88 -6.66
C VAL A 53 13.45 3.21 -5.67
N MET A 54 12.99 2.15 -5.00
CA MET A 54 13.69 1.55 -3.84
C MET A 54 14.67 0.43 -4.22
N GLY A 55 14.66 -0.02 -5.47
CA GLY A 55 15.45 -1.16 -5.93
C GLY A 55 14.75 -2.51 -5.69
N ARG A 56 15.12 -3.51 -6.50
CA ARG A 56 14.47 -4.83 -6.50
C ARG A 56 14.91 -5.68 -5.31
N GLY A 57 13.97 -6.29 -4.60
CA GLY A 57 14.24 -7.21 -3.48
C GLY A 57 14.46 -6.55 -2.12
N ALA A 58 14.16 -5.25 -1.98
CA ALA A 58 14.26 -4.48 -0.74
C ALA A 58 12.90 -4.00 -0.20
N VAL A 59 11.80 -4.58 -0.72
CA VAL A 59 10.42 -4.15 -0.40
C VAL A 59 9.64 -5.29 0.26
N GLY A 60 8.59 -4.91 0.97
CA GLY A 60 7.85 -5.76 1.90
C GLY A 60 7.59 -5.01 3.20
N PHE A 61 6.55 -5.42 3.92
CA PHE A 61 6.25 -4.90 5.26
C PHE A 61 5.57 -5.98 6.10
N ASP A 62 5.66 -5.85 7.42
CA ASP A 62 4.89 -6.65 8.36
C ASP A 62 3.71 -5.82 8.90
N LEU A 63 2.50 -6.37 8.87
CA LEU A 63 1.33 -5.75 9.49
C LEU A 63 1.53 -5.54 11.01
N ALA A 64 2.38 -6.32 11.66
CA ALA A 64 2.74 -6.11 13.07
C ALA A 64 3.57 -4.83 13.30
N GLU A 65 4.21 -4.32 12.26
CA GLU A 65 5.03 -3.09 12.30
C GLU A 65 4.23 -1.82 12.00
N PHE A 66 2.93 -1.95 11.72
CA PHE A 66 2.08 -0.79 11.46
C PHE A 66 1.76 -0.07 12.77
N ASP A 67 1.81 1.26 12.73
CA ASP A 67 1.20 2.08 13.77
C ASP A 67 -0.32 2.10 13.57
N TRP A 68 -1.02 1.06 14.01
CA TRP A 68 -2.48 0.98 13.88
C TRP A 68 -3.24 2.02 14.73
N GLY A 69 -2.56 2.79 15.58
CA GLY A 69 -3.15 3.78 16.47
C GLY A 69 -3.22 3.32 17.94
N ALA A 70 -3.34 4.30 18.84
CA ALA A 70 -3.22 4.10 20.28
C ALA A 70 -4.51 3.55 20.90
N THR A 71 -5.66 3.93 20.34
CA THR A 71 -6.98 3.51 20.83
C THR A 71 -7.59 2.39 19.98
N GLU A 72 -8.50 1.62 20.58
CA GLU A 72 -9.21 0.56 19.86
C GLU A 72 -10.00 1.09 18.65
N ARG A 73 -10.55 2.31 18.78
CA ARG A 73 -11.26 2.97 17.70
C ARG A 73 -10.34 3.31 16.54
N GLU A 74 -9.15 3.82 16.81
CA GLU A 74 -8.15 4.13 15.78
C GLU A 74 -7.70 2.86 15.07
N ARG A 75 -7.41 1.78 15.82
CA ARG A 75 -7.04 0.46 15.26
C ARG A 75 -8.12 -0.11 14.36
N ALA A 76 -9.37 -0.08 14.81
CA ALA A 76 -10.50 -0.54 14.01
C ALA A 76 -10.67 0.29 12.73
N ARG A 77 -10.51 1.62 12.81
CA ARG A 77 -10.63 2.53 11.66
C ARG A 77 -9.49 2.37 10.66
N ALA A 78 -8.26 2.17 11.14
CA ALA A 78 -7.10 1.88 10.30
C ALA A 78 -7.25 0.54 9.57
N LYS A 79 -7.66 -0.51 10.30
CA LYS A 79 -7.97 -1.83 9.72
C LYS A 79 -9.09 -1.76 8.68
N ASP A 80 -10.18 -1.07 8.98
CA ASP A 80 -11.28 -0.84 8.03
C ASP A 80 -10.80 -0.13 6.76
N PHE A 81 -9.94 0.90 6.89
CA PHE A 81 -9.39 1.58 5.72
C PHE A 81 -8.61 0.65 4.80
N VAL A 82 -7.72 -0.18 5.35
CA VAL A 82 -6.93 -1.15 4.55
C VAL A 82 -7.87 -2.13 3.84
N LEU A 83 -8.91 -2.62 4.51
CA LEU A 83 -9.90 -3.52 3.92
C LEU A 83 -10.71 -2.84 2.81
N ARG A 84 -11.18 -1.61 3.02
CA ARG A 84 -11.90 -0.83 2.00
C ARG A 84 -11.02 -0.52 0.79
N ALA A 85 -9.76 -0.16 0.98
CA ALA A 85 -8.81 0.07 -0.10
C ALA A 85 -8.54 -1.21 -0.90
N THR A 86 -8.36 -2.34 -0.21
CA THR A 86 -8.14 -3.64 -0.85
C THR A 86 -9.38 -4.09 -1.64
N ALA A 87 -10.58 -3.91 -1.09
CA ALA A 87 -11.84 -4.20 -1.77
C ALA A 87 -12.05 -3.31 -3.01
N LEU A 88 -11.75 -2.01 -2.90
CA LEU A 88 -11.83 -1.09 -4.04
C LEU A 88 -10.83 -1.49 -5.13
N ALA A 89 -9.58 -1.80 -4.78
CA ALA A 89 -8.60 -2.31 -5.75
C ALA A 89 -9.08 -3.61 -6.42
N ALA A 90 -9.69 -4.52 -5.66
CA ALA A 90 -10.23 -5.78 -6.16
C ALA A 90 -11.46 -5.60 -7.07
N SER A 91 -12.15 -4.46 -7.02
CA SER A 91 -13.28 -4.16 -7.90
C SER A 91 -12.87 -3.78 -9.33
N GLY A 92 -11.56 -3.71 -9.62
CA GLY A 92 -11.06 -3.23 -10.91
C GLY A 92 -10.83 -1.72 -10.95
N HIS A 93 -10.82 -1.06 -9.78
CA HIS A 93 -10.79 0.40 -9.68
C HIS A 93 -9.60 1.00 -10.45
N ARG A 94 -9.93 1.83 -11.46
CA ARG A 94 -8.97 2.56 -12.30
C ARG A 94 -7.94 1.70 -13.04
N TRP A 95 -8.19 0.39 -13.21
CA TRP A 95 -7.24 -0.49 -13.92
C TRP A 95 -6.99 -0.10 -15.37
N SER A 96 -7.95 0.57 -16.03
CA SER A 96 -7.79 1.11 -17.38
C SER A 96 -6.63 2.10 -17.51
N GLU A 97 -6.22 2.74 -16.42
CA GLU A 97 -5.10 3.69 -16.39
C GLU A 97 -3.73 3.01 -16.33
N LEU A 98 -3.68 1.71 -16.00
CA LEU A 98 -2.43 0.96 -15.90
C LEU A 98 -1.76 0.73 -17.26
N GLY A 99 -2.53 0.74 -18.36
CA GLY A 99 -2.02 0.39 -19.69
C GLY A 99 -1.66 -1.10 -19.85
N TYR A 100 -2.00 -1.94 -18.86
CA TYR A 100 -1.89 -3.40 -18.91
C TYR A 100 -3.02 -4.05 -18.10
N HIS A 101 -3.32 -5.32 -18.37
CA HIS A 101 -4.23 -6.11 -17.54
C HIS A 101 -3.45 -6.74 -16.37
N PRO A 102 -3.79 -6.47 -15.09
CA PRO A 102 -3.01 -6.94 -13.94
C PRO A 102 -3.21 -8.44 -13.71
N PRO A 103 -2.25 -9.31 -14.06
CA PRO A 103 -2.45 -10.75 -13.98
C PRO A 103 -2.48 -11.21 -12.53
N ARG A 104 -3.40 -12.12 -12.19
CA ARG A 104 -3.50 -12.79 -10.88
C ARG A 104 -3.65 -11.86 -9.67
N VAL A 105 -3.89 -10.58 -9.87
CA VAL A 105 -3.92 -9.59 -8.78
C VAL A 105 -5.06 -9.84 -7.79
N HIS A 106 -6.17 -10.42 -8.24
CA HIS A 106 -7.25 -10.83 -7.35
C HIS A 106 -6.80 -11.87 -6.32
N ASP A 107 -5.92 -12.82 -6.69
CA ASP A 107 -5.36 -13.81 -5.75
C ASP A 107 -4.57 -13.10 -4.64
N TYR A 108 -3.76 -12.11 -5.03
CA TYR A 108 -2.90 -11.34 -4.12
C TYR A 108 -3.74 -10.48 -3.17
N LEU A 109 -4.74 -9.76 -3.70
CA LEU A 109 -5.65 -8.92 -2.92
C LEU A 109 -6.52 -9.76 -1.97
N HIS A 110 -6.99 -10.93 -2.40
CA HIS A 110 -7.72 -11.86 -1.54
C HIS A 110 -6.83 -12.35 -0.39
N ARG A 111 -5.60 -12.78 -0.68
CA ARG A 111 -4.65 -13.22 0.35
C ARG A 111 -4.33 -12.10 1.33
N PHE A 112 -4.09 -10.89 0.83
CA PHE A 112 -3.85 -9.70 1.66
C PHE A 112 -5.05 -9.36 2.54
N THR A 113 -6.28 -9.45 2.00
CA THR A 113 -7.52 -9.28 2.78
C THR A 113 -7.56 -10.26 3.95
N THR A 114 -7.32 -11.55 3.71
CA THR A 114 -7.28 -12.56 4.79
C THR A 114 -6.21 -12.25 5.84
N MET A 115 -5.02 -11.77 5.42
CA MET A 115 -3.96 -11.35 6.35
C MET A 115 -4.45 -10.22 7.25
N VAL A 116 -5.04 -9.17 6.68
CA VAL A 116 -5.55 -8.00 7.43
C VAL A 116 -6.71 -8.39 8.34
N GLU A 117 -7.64 -9.23 7.87
CA GLU A 117 -8.76 -9.75 8.67
C GLU A 117 -8.29 -10.54 9.89
N SER A 118 -7.30 -11.44 9.70
CA SER A 118 -6.72 -12.26 10.77
C SER A 118 -5.74 -11.51 11.68
N CYS A 119 -5.22 -10.36 11.22
CA CYS A 119 -4.33 -9.53 12.02
C CYS A 119 -5.08 -8.98 13.24
N THR A 120 -4.52 -9.19 14.43
CA THR A 120 -4.91 -8.50 15.64
C THR A 120 -3.87 -7.40 15.87
N PRO A 121 -4.21 -6.12 15.60
CA PRO A 121 -3.29 -5.01 15.78
C PRO A 121 -2.70 -5.00 17.21
N PRO A 122 -1.37 -4.88 17.37
CA PRO A 122 -0.76 -4.78 18.69
C PRO A 122 -1.31 -3.57 19.45
N ALA A 123 -1.49 -3.72 20.77
CA ALA A 123 -2.01 -2.66 21.63
C ALA A 123 -0.99 -1.54 21.89
N ASP A 124 0.29 -1.80 21.63
CA ASP A 124 1.40 -0.87 21.85
C ASP A 124 2.01 -0.44 20.50
N SER A 125 1.90 0.85 20.19
CA SER A 125 2.43 1.44 18.95
C SER A 125 3.94 1.68 18.99
N SER A 126 4.60 1.48 20.14
CA SER A 126 6.08 1.59 20.25
C SER A 126 6.83 0.54 19.41
N ALA A 127 6.12 -0.46 18.89
CA ALA A 127 6.61 -1.48 17.98
C ALA A 127 6.56 -1.08 16.49
N ALA A 128 5.98 0.08 16.13
CA ALA A 128 5.79 0.48 14.74
C ALA A 128 7.10 0.86 14.03
N ARG A 129 7.93 -0.13 13.72
CA ARG A 129 9.22 0.03 13.05
C ARG A 129 9.00 -0.07 11.54
N GLY A 130 9.17 1.02 10.81
CA GLY A 130 9.06 1.02 9.34
C GLY A 130 7.71 1.48 8.80
N PHE A 131 6.74 1.82 9.65
CA PHE A 131 5.56 2.57 9.24
C PHE A 131 5.86 4.07 9.23
N PRO A 132 5.51 4.82 8.16
CA PRO A 132 5.82 6.24 8.06
C PRO A 132 5.27 7.06 9.23
N GLY A 133 6.07 8.01 9.72
CA GLY A 133 5.65 9.00 10.72
C GLY A 133 4.71 10.06 10.13
N PRO A 134 4.11 10.92 10.97
CA PRO A 134 3.25 12.01 10.52
C PRO A 134 3.89 12.94 9.50
N ASP A 135 5.19 13.26 9.67
CA ASP A 135 5.94 14.16 8.78
C ASP A 135 6.31 13.50 7.44
N GLU A 136 6.16 12.18 7.32
CA GLU A 136 6.47 11.38 6.12
C GLU A 136 5.21 11.04 5.30
N ALA A 137 4.03 11.53 5.72
CA ALA A 137 2.76 11.26 5.08
C ALA A 137 2.72 11.73 3.61
N ALA A 138 2.14 10.93 2.73
CA ALA A 138 2.01 11.22 1.31
C ALA A 138 0.87 12.21 1.04
N MET A 139 1.08 13.48 1.42
CA MET A 139 0.09 14.56 1.24
C MET A 139 0.16 15.23 -0.14
N ALA A 140 1.23 15.00 -0.90
CA ALA A 140 1.33 15.47 -2.27
C ALA A 140 0.63 14.50 -3.22
N SER A 141 0.08 15.03 -4.33
CA SER A 141 -0.53 14.21 -5.37
C SER A 141 -0.03 14.62 -6.75
N CYS A 142 0.20 13.65 -7.62
CA CYS A 142 0.46 13.90 -9.03
C CYS A 142 -0.77 14.57 -9.66
N VAL A 143 -0.62 15.78 -10.19
CA VAL A 143 -1.76 16.53 -10.78
C VAL A 143 -2.40 15.80 -11.96
N ARG A 144 -1.58 15.10 -12.78
CA ARG A 144 -2.05 14.41 -13.99
C ARG A 144 -2.88 13.16 -13.67
N HIS A 145 -2.41 12.34 -12.74
CA HIS A 145 -3.00 11.03 -12.45
C HIS A 145 -3.71 10.97 -11.09
N ARG A 146 -3.67 12.04 -10.29
CA ARG A 146 -4.24 12.11 -8.94
C ARG A 146 -3.84 10.92 -8.06
N VAL A 147 -2.55 10.58 -8.11
CA VAL A 147 -1.95 9.52 -7.30
C VAL A 147 -1.10 10.16 -6.22
N LEU A 148 -1.31 9.77 -4.97
CA LEU A 148 -0.52 10.26 -3.83
C LEU A 148 0.96 9.89 -3.99
N SER A 149 1.83 10.80 -3.56
CA SER A 149 3.27 10.61 -3.54
C SER A 149 3.87 11.10 -2.23
N ALA A 150 4.78 10.33 -1.65
CA ALA A 150 5.56 10.76 -0.50
C ALA A 150 6.79 11.56 -0.93
N LEU A 151 7.21 12.53 -0.12
CA LEU A 151 8.47 13.24 -0.35
C LEU A 151 9.66 12.27 -0.24
N PRO A 152 10.72 12.43 -1.05
CA PRO A 152 10.95 13.46 -2.06
C PRO A 152 10.48 13.10 -3.50
N LEU A 153 9.53 12.18 -3.68
CA LEU A 153 9.20 11.55 -4.98
C LEU A 153 8.15 12.30 -5.82
N TRP A 154 8.19 13.63 -5.79
CA TRP A 154 7.20 14.53 -6.39
C TRP A 154 7.26 14.74 -7.91
N ASP A 155 8.34 14.37 -8.60
CA ASP A 155 8.50 14.67 -10.04
C ASP A 155 7.49 13.91 -10.94
N GLY A 156 6.90 12.82 -10.42
CA GLY A 156 5.85 12.07 -11.10
C GLY A 156 5.44 10.82 -10.30
N CYS A 157 4.18 10.38 -10.41
CA CYS A 157 3.76 9.11 -9.83
C CYS A 157 4.23 7.92 -10.68
N PHE A 158 4.01 6.70 -10.19
CA PHE A 158 4.36 5.47 -10.92
C PHE A 158 3.77 5.42 -12.34
N LEU A 159 2.61 6.05 -12.59
CA LEU A 159 2.02 6.17 -13.94
C LEU A 159 2.77 7.18 -14.83
N CYS A 160 3.33 8.26 -14.28
CA CYS A 160 4.18 9.19 -15.02
C CYS A 160 5.51 8.55 -15.44
N ASN A 161 6.06 7.71 -14.57
CA ASN A 161 7.40 7.15 -14.74
C ASN A 161 7.41 5.85 -15.55
N ARG A 162 6.23 5.37 -15.98
CA ARG A 162 6.13 4.21 -16.86
C ARG A 162 6.57 4.57 -18.29
N PRO A 163 7.39 3.73 -18.94
CA PRO A 163 7.66 3.88 -20.35
C PRO A 163 6.36 3.70 -21.15
N HIS A 164 5.98 4.72 -21.92
CA HIS A 164 4.93 4.62 -22.92
C HIS A 164 5.47 3.79 -24.10
N TYR A 165 4.95 2.57 -24.28
CA TYR A 165 5.22 1.74 -25.46
C TYR A 165 4.16 1.99 -26.54
#